data_AF-A0A0F3N056-F1
#
_entry.id   AF-A0A0F3N056-F1
#
_cell.length_a   1.000
_cell.length_b   1.000
_cell.length_c   1.000
_cell.angle_alpha   90.00
_cell.angle_beta   90.00
_cell.angle_gamma   90.00
#
_symmetry.space_group_name_H-M   'P 1'
#
loop_
_entity.id
_entity.type
_entity.pdbx_description
1 polymer ?
#
loop_
_entity_poly.entity_id
_entity_poly.type
_entity_poly.pdbx_seq_one_letter_code
_entity_poly.pdbx_strand_id
1 'polypeptide(L)'
;MDLRQALDQVTEYAKLLDVPIVFAMNGAYCEARFVANNKELILNGDEVRELLHEKELLAFLEASSNEAWTIPKEIKVSREELISIFKNLNKSFKK
;
A
#
# COMPACT_ATOMS: atom_id res chain seq x y z
N MET A 1 -18.26 18.99 -4.16
CA MET A 1 -17.91 18.09 -5.28
C MET A 1 -18.24 16.69 -4.83
N ASP A 2 -19.04 15.95 -5.61
CA ASP A 2 -19.44 14.59 -5.23
C ASP A 2 -18.28 13.62 -5.51
N LEU A 3 -17.81 12.94 -4.46
CA LEU A 3 -16.69 12.01 -4.56
C LEU A 3 -17.02 10.82 -5.48
N ARG A 4 -18.29 10.39 -5.51
CA ARG A 4 -18.72 9.26 -6.35
C ARG A 4 -18.63 9.61 -7.82
N GLN A 5 -19.04 10.82 -8.19
CA GLN A 5 -18.92 11.30 -9.56
C GLN A 5 -17.46 11.38 -10.00
N ALA A 6 -16.57 11.82 -9.10
CA ALA A 6 -15.13 11.84 -9.37
C ALA A 6 -14.56 10.43 -9.56
N LEU A 7 -15.01 9.45 -8.76
CA LEU A 7 -14.61 8.05 -8.87
C LEU A 7 -15.07 7.43 -10.19
N ASP A 8 -16.32 7.63 -10.58
CA ASP A 8 -16.83 7.12 -11.86
C ASP A 8 -16.04 7.71 -13.02
N GLN A 9 -15.81 9.03 -13.00
CA GLN A 9 -15.06 9.72 -14.03
C GLN A 9 -13.61 9.22 -14.15
N VAL A 10 -12.88 9.11 -13.03
CA VAL A 10 -11.48 8.65 -13.06
C VAL A 10 -11.37 7.18 -13.46
N THR A 11 -12.37 6.36 -13.11
CA THR A 11 -12.41 4.94 -13.49
C THR A 11 -12.54 4.78 -15.00
N GLU A 12 -13.36 5.59 -15.66
CA GLU A 12 -13.48 5.58 -17.12
C GLU A 12 -12.17 6.03 -17.80
N TYR A 13 -11.52 7.07 -17.28
CA TYR A 13 -10.22 7.49 -17.80
C TYR A 13 -9.14 6.41 -17.62
N ALA A 14 -9.15 5.73 -16.48
CA ALA A 14 -8.15 4.69 -16.20
C ALA A 14 -8.30 3.47 -17.12
N LYS A 15 -9.53 3.09 -17.48
CA LYS A 15 -9.77 2.05 -18.51
C LYS A 15 -9.21 2.46 -19.88
N LEU A 16 -9.34 3.74 -20.25
CA LEU A 16 -8.85 4.25 -21.54
C LEU A 16 -7.33 4.37 -21.59
N LEU A 17 -6.70 4.68 -20.46
CA LEU A 17 -5.25 4.87 -20.33
C LEU A 17 -4.52 3.60 -19.87
N ASP A 18 -5.24 2.51 -19.64
CA ASP A 18 -4.73 1.24 -19.10
C ASP A 18 -3.94 1.42 -17.79
N VAL A 19 -4.48 2.26 -16.90
CA VAL A 19 -3.88 2.56 -15.60
C VAL A 19 -4.53 1.69 -14.52
N PRO A 20 -3.75 0.95 -13.71
CA PRO A 20 -4.31 -0.02 -12.76
C PRO A 20 -4.84 0.60 -11.46
N ILE A 21 -4.46 1.84 -11.15
CA ILE A 21 -4.74 2.50 -9.86
C ILE A 21 -5.34 3.88 -10.10
N VAL A 22 -6.40 4.21 -9.37
CA VAL A 22 -7.05 5.52 -9.41
C VAL A 22 -7.21 6.12 -8.03
N PHE A 23 -7.19 7.45 -7.99
CA PHE A 23 -7.46 8.25 -6.80
C PHE A 23 -8.57 9.25 -7.09
N ALA A 24 -9.49 9.39 -6.16
CA ALA A 24 -10.46 10.47 -6.13
C ALA A 24 -10.41 11.18 -4.78
N MET A 25 -10.57 12.51 -4.78
CA MET A 25 -10.48 13.30 -3.57
C MET A 25 -11.52 14.41 -3.54
N ASN A 26 -12.09 14.69 -2.36
CA ASN A 26 -13.04 15.77 -2.13
C ASN A 26 -12.56 16.76 -1.05
N GLY A 27 -11.29 17.18 -1.12
CA GLY A 27 -10.67 18.13 -0.20
C GLY A 27 -10.38 17.59 1.20
N ALA A 28 -11.31 16.81 1.80
CA ALA A 28 -11.17 16.21 3.12
C ALA A 28 -10.94 14.70 3.09
N TYR A 29 -11.42 14.00 2.06
CA TYR A 29 -11.30 12.55 1.92
C TYR A 29 -10.62 12.19 0.60
N CYS A 30 -9.78 11.16 0.63
CA CYS A 30 -9.18 10.54 -0.53
C CYS A 30 -9.58 9.07 -0.56
N GLU A 31 -10.02 8.60 -1.71
CA GLU A 31 -10.37 7.21 -1.96
C GLU A 31 -9.48 6.67 -3.08
N ALA A 32 -8.84 5.53 -2.83
CA ALA A 32 -7.95 4.88 -3.76
C ALA A 32 -8.51 3.51 -4.14
N ARG A 33 -8.58 3.22 -5.45
CA ARG A 33 -9.11 1.94 -5.95
C ARG A 33 -8.19 1.28 -6.96
N PHE A 34 -8.21 -0.05 -6.95
CA PHE A 34 -7.62 -0.86 -8.00
C PHE A 34 -8.65 -1.11 -9.10
N VAL A 35 -8.31 -0.73 -10.34
CA VAL A 35 -9.27 -0.68 -11.46
C VAL A 35 -9.74 -2.07 -11.86
N ALA A 36 -8.86 -3.08 -11.80
CA ALA A 36 -9.19 -4.42 -12.28
C ALA A 36 -10.29 -5.13 -11.46
N ASN A 37 -10.38 -4.84 -10.16
CA ASN A 37 -11.38 -5.45 -9.27
C ASN A 37 -12.33 -4.43 -8.63
N ASN A 38 -12.14 -3.14 -8.90
CA ASN A 38 -12.90 -2.01 -8.35
C ASN A 38 -13.00 -2.05 -6.81
N LYS A 39 -11.96 -2.54 -6.14
CA LYS A 39 -11.84 -2.57 -4.68
C LYS A 39 -10.89 -1.50 -4.18
N GLU A 40 -11.03 -1.17 -2.91
CA GLU A 40 -10.15 -0.28 -2.18
C GLU A 40 -8.71 -0.84 -2.15
N LEU A 41 -7.73 0.07 -2.18
CA LEU A 41 -6.33 -0.31 -1.97
C LEU A 41 -6.08 -0.59 -0.49
N ILE A 42 -5.40 -1.70 -0.21
CA ILE A 42 -5.00 -2.10 1.13
C ILE A 42 -3.48 -2.15 1.18
N LEU A 43 -2.88 -1.29 2.00
CA LEU A 43 -1.44 -1.26 2.26
C LEU A 43 -1.17 -1.79 3.67
N ASN A 44 -0.42 -2.89 3.79
CA ASN A 44 -0.06 -3.50 5.08
C ASN A 44 -1.26 -3.87 5.98
N GLY A 45 -2.43 -4.10 5.39
CA GLY A 45 -3.67 -4.42 6.11
C GLY A 45 -4.58 -3.23 6.40
N ASP A 46 -4.14 -2.00 6.11
CA ASP A 46 -4.92 -0.78 6.28
C ASP A 46 -5.41 -0.25 4.93
N GLU A 47 -6.63 0.28 4.92
CA GLU A 47 -7.22 0.93 3.75
C GLU A 47 -6.49 2.25 3.44
N VAL A 48 -6.11 2.44 2.19
CA VAL A 48 -5.44 3.67 1.74
C VAL A 48 -6.46 4.80 1.62
N ARG A 49 -6.32 5.81 2.48
CA ARG A 49 -7.18 7.01 2.53
C ARG A 49 -6.45 8.31 2.25
N GLU A 50 -5.24 8.21 1.70
CA GLU A 50 -4.36 9.32 1.33
C GLU A 50 -3.58 9.00 0.05
N LEU A 51 -2.87 9.99 -0.47
CA LEU A 51 -2.01 9.78 -1.62
C LEU A 51 -0.77 8.98 -1.21
N LEU A 52 -0.50 7.92 -1.96
CA LEU A 52 0.65 7.05 -1.73
C LEU A 52 1.94 7.64 -2.28
N HIS A 53 3.06 7.27 -1.65
CA HIS A 53 4.38 7.51 -2.22
C HIS A 53 4.64 6.58 -3.41
N GLU A 54 5.54 6.99 -4.30
CA GLU A 54 5.95 6.20 -5.48
C GLU A 54 6.36 4.76 -5.12
N LYS A 55 7.14 4.59 -4.05
CA LYS A 55 7.57 3.28 -3.54
C LYS A 55 6.41 2.34 -3.17
N GLU A 56 5.30 2.89 -2.67
CA GLU A 56 4.13 2.13 -2.27
C GLU A 56 3.31 1.75 -3.51
N LEU A 57 3.15 2.70 -4.44
CA LEU A 57 2.52 2.45 -5.73
C LEU A 57 3.23 1.33 -6.50
N LEU A 58 4.57 1.35 -6.54
CA LEU A 58 5.36 0.29 -7.15
C LEU A 58 5.05 -1.09 -6.55
N ALA A 59 4.88 -1.18 -5.23
CA ALA A 59 4.53 -2.43 -4.57
C ALA A 59 3.16 -2.97 -5.04
N PHE A 60 2.16 -2.10 -5.27
CA PHE A 60 0.86 -2.52 -5.83
C PHE A 60 0.99 -2.99 -7.29
N LEU A 61 1.83 -2.33 -8.08
CA LEU A 61 2.09 -2.73 -9.47
C LEU A 61 2.79 -4.09 -9.54
N GLU A 62 3.81 -4.31 -8.71
CA GLU A 62 4.53 -5.58 -8.61
C GLU A 62 3.63 -6.71 -8.12
N ALA A 63 2.78 -6.45 -7.13
CA ALA A 63 1.81 -7.42 -6.62
C ALA A 63 0.65 -7.69 -7.61
N SER A 64 0.41 -6.78 -8.56
CA SER A 64 -0.73 -6.83 -9.50
C SER A 64 -2.07 -7.09 -8.80
N SER A 65 -2.23 -6.48 -7.61
CA SER A 65 -3.36 -6.72 -6.70
C SER A 65 -3.77 -5.43 -6.01
N ASN A 66 -4.98 -5.40 -5.45
CA ASN A 66 -5.44 -4.31 -4.60
C ASN A 66 -4.82 -4.34 -3.19
N GLU A 67 -4.02 -5.37 -2.87
CA GLU A 67 -3.31 -5.49 -1.59
C GLU A 67 -1.80 -5.52 -1.81
N ALA A 68 -1.07 -4.68 -1.09
CA ALA A 68 0.39 -4.65 -1.10
C ALA A 68 0.95 -4.68 0.33
N TRP A 69 2.10 -5.31 0.48
CA TRP A 69 2.83 -5.42 1.74
C TRP A 69 4.23 -4.83 1.56
N THR A 70 4.48 -3.65 2.12
CA THR A 70 5.81 -3.02 2.16
C THR A 70 6.58 -3.38 3.42
N ILE A 71 5.87 -3.93 4.42
CA ILE A 71 6.44 -4.45 5.66
C ILE A 71 6.34 -5.98 5.61
N PRO A 72 7.40 -6.71 6.01
CA PRO A 72 7.31 -8.16 6.16
C PRO A 72 6.14 -8.50 7.10
N LYS A 73 5.21 -9.31 6.58
CA LYS A 73 4.01 -9.77 7.29
C LYS A 73 4.45 -10.53 8.54
N GLU A 74 4.41 -9.84 9.69
CA GLU A 74 4.90 -10.26 11.01
C GLU A 74 5.98 -11.35 10.98
N ILE A 75 7.25 -10.95 11.10
CA ILE A 75 8.24 -11.91 11.61
C ILE A 75 7.87 -12.15 13.08
N LYS A 76 7.11 -13.22 13.35
CA LYS A 76 6.94 -13.75 14.70
C LYS A 76 8.26 -14.36 15.15
N VAL A 77 9.24 -13.51 15.44
CA VAL A 77 10.48 -13.91 16.10
C VAL A 77 10.17 -14.23 17.54
N SER A 78 10.54 -15.42 18.00
CA SER A 78 10.40 -15.77 19.41
C SER A 78 11.23 -14.80 20.26
N ARG A 79 10.91 -14.68 21.56
CA ARG A 79 11.69 -13.83 22.46
C ARG A 79 13.16 -14.23 22.48
N GLU A 80 13.47 -15.52 22.38
CA GLU A 80 14.84 -16.02 22.30
C GLU A 80 15.54 -15.56 21.01
N GLU A 81 14.82 -15.56 19.89
CA GLU A 81 15.33 -15.17 18.59
C GLU A 81 15.66 -13.67 18.54
N LEU A 82 14.79 -12.84 19.12
CA LEU A 82 15.04 -11.40 19.29
C LEU A 82 16.29 -11.15 20.15
N ILE A 83 16.42 -11.85 21.27
CA ILE A 83 17.59 -11.75 22.16
C ILE A 83 18.87 -12.18 21.43
N SER A 84 18.80 -13.21 20.59
CA SER A 84 19.93 -13.69 19.79
C SER A 84 20.40 -12.63 18.77
N ILE A 85 19.45 -12.04 18.03
CA ILE A 85 19.73 -10.95 17.07
C ILE A 85 20.41 -9.77 17.78
N PHE A 86 19.85 -9.32 18.91
CA PHE A 86 20.44 -8.23 19.70
C PHE A 86 21.84 -8.55 20.22
N LYS A 87 22.09 -9.78 20.72
CA LYS A 87 23.43 -10.20 21.16
C LYS A 87 24.44 -10.20 20.03
N ASN A 88 24.07 -10.70 18.85
CA ASN A 88 24.93 -10.78 17.68
C ASN A 88 25.29 -9.39 17.14
N LEU A 89 24.31 -8.48 17.10
CA LEU A 89 24.54 -7.08 16.75
C LEU A 89 25.52 -6.42 17.73
N ASN A 90 25.29 -6.56 19.04
CA ASN A 90 26.17 -5.96 20.06
C ASN A 90 27.62 -6.46 19.99
N LYS A 91 27.82 -7.73 19.62
CA LYS A 91 29.17 -8.29 19.42
C LYS A 91 29.85 -7.71 18.18
N SER A 92 29.08 -7.39 17.14
CA SER A 92 29.57 -6.82 15.89
C SER A 92 29.94 -5.33 16.02
N PHE A 93 29.27 -4.60 16.93
CA PHE A 93 29.58 -3.19 17.24
C PHE A 93 30.73 -2.99 18.24
N LYS A 94 31.25 -4.06 18.84
CA LYS A 94 32.40 -4.02 19.78
C LYS A 94 33.75 -4.29 19.10
N LYS A 95 33.85 -4.01 17.80
CA LYS A 95 35.10 -4.05 17.04
C LYS A 95 35.67 -2.64 16.92
#